data_AF-A0A3G6N4V5-F1
#
_entry.id   AF-A0A3G6N4V5-F1
#
_cell.length_a   1.000
_cell.length_b   1.000
_cell.length_c   1.000
_cell.angle_alpha   90.00
_cell.angle_beta   90.00
_cell.angle_gamma   90.00
#
_symmetry.space_group_name_H-M   'P 1'
#
loop_
_entity.id
_entity.type
_entity.pdbx_description
1 polymer ?
#
loop_
_entity_poly.entity_id
_entity_poly.type
_entity_poly.pdbx_seq_one_letter_code
_entity_poly.pdbx_strand_id
1 'polypeptide(L)'
;MDIKYAYYRSSVGYKIEGKTDNDILTAGGSTRPINSFWHDGNLNPLDYVPKTRTLTINGTAYDLSANRVITTPDTITRLKGGASGTLVSGDVTLAAGANMTINQTGSTITLVSTDTTYSAGNGLTLSGTSFSLPVTTSGTGNVVTGITQTANGITVSLGSMPTAADLANYVPLSQKGAANGVASLDASGLVPASQLPSYVDDVLEGYYKTADGKFYKEAAYTNLITGETGKIYVSLDTNKTYRWTGTTFVYITSGAVDSVNGLTGVVVLNKSHVGLSNVDNTADAAKSVLSASKWTAARTITLSGVTSTAQTVDGTSNVTIPITAVPATLLTGTAAVNTTGSAAKLTTARTISASGDATWSASFDGSANVTSALTLAATGVAAGTYDEVTVDAKGRVTAGSNIVRSYTTSIVGTASIAHNLGTRNVDVAMYDTVTFYKIEGRVKLTDPNKIDVEFDSALPNTVSITVTRKDI
;
A
#
# COMPACT_ATOMS: atom_id res chain seq x y z
N MET A 1 58.93 16.88 -47.20
CA MET A 1 57.88 17.26 -48.18
C MET A 1 57.81 18.79 -48.06
N ASP A 2 58.02 19.57 -49.15
CA ASP A 2 58.26 21.05 -49.14
C ASP A 2 56.99 21.84 -48.69
N ILE A 3 56.84 23.18 -48.57
CA ILE A 3 57.33 24.44 -49.20
C ILE A 3 57.45 25.50 -48.02
N LYS A 4 58.08 26.71 -47.99
CA LYS A 4 58.87 27.56 -48.91
C LYS A 4 58.19 28.82 -49.55
N TYR A 5 57.51 29.67 -48.76
CA TYR A 5 57.07 31.06 -49.10
C TYR A 5 57.52 32.08 -48.03
N ALA A 6 57.49 33.41 -48.31
CA ALA A 6 58.22 34.44 -47.53
C ALA A 6 57.43 35.75 -47.20
N TYR A 7 57.95 36.53 -46.24
CA TYR A 7 57.36 37.76 -45.68
C TYR A 7 58.34 38.97 -45.74
N TYR A 8 57.81 40.20 -45.79
CA TYR A 8 58.60 41.46 -45.73
C TYR A 8 57.98 42.52 -44.79
N ARG A 9 58.80 43.48 -44.32
CA ARG A 9 58.41 44.56 -43.38
C ARG A 9 57.92 45.82 -44.11
N SER A 10 56.87 46.45 -43.60
CA SER A 10 56.42 47.80 -43.95
C SER A 10 56.36 48.71 -42.71
N SER A 11 56.04 50.00 -42.90
CA SER A 11 55.79 50.96 -41.82
C SER A 11 54.55 50.67 -40.97
N VAL A 12 53.70 49.71 -41.37
CA VAL A 12 52.42 49.35 -40.73
C VAL A 12 52.25 47.83 -40.49
N GLY A 13 53.33 47.04 -40.58
CA GLY A 13 53.31 45.59 -40.33
C GLY A 13 54.05 44.77 -41.39
N TYR A 14 54.01 43.44 -41.28
CA TYR A 14 54.64 42.52 -42.25
C TYR A 14 53.59 41.87 -43.17
N LYS A 15 53.93 41.61 -44.44
CA LYS A 15 53.02 41.04 -45.47
C LYS A 15 53.73 40.03 -46.38
N ILE A 16 52.94 39.26 -47.15
CA ILE A 16 53.38 38.40 -48.26
C ILE A 16 53.10 39.11 -49.58
N GLU A 17 53.98 38.95 -50.58
CA GLU A 17 53.78 39.57 -51.89
C GLU A 17 52.77 38.77 -52.74
N GLY A 18 51.76 39.46 -53.29
CA GLY A 18 50.72 38.84 -54.13
C GLY A 18 49.64 38.03 -53.39
N LYS A 19 49.62 38.01 -52.04
CA LYS A 19 48.58 37.35 -51.24
C LYS A 19 48.10 38.21 -50.05
N THR A 20 47.00 37.78 -49.44
CA THR A 20 46.42 38.37 -48.22
C THR A 20 47.10 37.86 -46.95
N ASP A 21 46.84 38.52 -45.83
CA ASP A 21 47.63 38.43 -44.59
C ASP A 21 47.46 37.12 -43.78
N ASN A 22 46.88 36.06 -44.35
CA ASN A 22 46.36 34.89 -43.64
C ASN A 22 46.89 33.50 -44.12
N ASP A 23 47.88 33.42 -45.01
CA ASP A 23 48.32 32.18 -45.68
C ASP A 23 49.77 31.74 -45.38
N ILE A 24 49.98 30.48 -44.94
CA ILE A 24 51.25 29.72 -45.00
C ILE A 24 50.92 28.32 -45.57
N LEU A 25 51.28 27.21 -44.92
CA LEU A 25 51.99 26.13 -45.60
C LEU A 25 52.22 24.93 -44.68
N THR A 26 51.75 23.74 -45.08
CA THR A 26 52.16 22.50 -44.42
C THR A 26 53.40 21.93 -45.10
N ALA A 27 54.24 21.22 -44.33
CA ALA A 27 55.37 20.44 -44.82
C ALA A 27 54.90 19.17 -45.55
N GLY A 28 54.12 19.40 -46.62
CA GLY A 28 53.35 18.43 -47.40
C GLY A 28 53.17 18.85 -48.87
N GLY A 29 53.66 20.03 -49.26
CA GLY A 29 53.61 20.55 -50.63
C GLY A 29 52.43 21.48 -50.95
N SER A 30 51.66 21.97 -49.96
CA SER A 30 50.47 22.79 -50.22
C SER A 30 50.21 23.87 -49.17
N THR A 31 49.65 25.01 -49.63
CA THR A 31 49.33 26.19 -48.81
C THR A 31 48.09 25.96 -47.95
N ARG A 32 48.06 26.53 -46.73
CA ARG A 32 46.95 26.51 -45.77
C ARG A 32 46.92 27.78 -44.87
N PRO A 33 45.81 28.09 -44.17
CA PRO A 33 45.64 29.36 -43.44
C PRO A 33 46.40 29.49 -42.10
N ILE A 34 46.19 30.63 -41.40
CA ILE A 34 46.81 31.13 -40.15
C ILE A 34 46.67 30.31 -38.85
N ASN A 35 46.97 29.01 -38.98
CA ASN A 35 47.39 28.08 -37.92
C ASN A 35 48.16 26.85 -38.44
N SER A 36 48.48 26.80 -39.74
CA SER A 36 49.47 25.86 -40.28
C SER A 36 50.36 26.50 -41.35
N PHE A 37 51.26 27.48 -41.13
CA PHE A 37 51.82 28.19 -39.94
C PHE A 37 52.55 27.27 -38.92
N TRP A 38 53.79 27.50 -38.47
CA TRP A 38 54.78 28.60 -38.64
C TRP A 38 54.28 29.98 -38.16
N HIS A 39 54.87 30.66 -37.18
CA HIS A 39 56.21 30.48 -36.65
C HIS A 39 56.41 31.20 -35.30
N ASP A 40 56.91 30.43 -34.33
CA ASP A 40 58.15 30.74 -33.60
C ASP A 40 58.56 32.23 -33.48
N GLY A 41 58.07 32.88 -32.42
CA GLY A 41 58.95 33.34 -31.35
C GLY A 41 59.81 34.61 -31.53
N ASN A 42 60.46 34.86 -32.67
CA ASN A 42 61.57 35.85 -32.67
C ASN A 42 61.94 36.51 -34.02
N LEU A 43 62.72 37.62 -33.94
CA LEU A 43 63.32 38.47 -35.01
C LEU A 43 62.40 39.49 -35.70
N ASN A 44 62.84 40.70 -36.12
CA ASN A 44 63.87 41.68 -35.71
C ASN A 44 63.56 43.02 -36.48
N PRO A 45 63.99 44.25 -36.10
CA PRO A 45 65.32 44.74 -36.57
C PRO A 45 66.01 45.95 -35.83
N LEU A 46 65.46 46.57 -34.77
CA LEU A 46 65.56 48.04 -34.58
C LEU A 46 66.74 48.58 -33.72
N ASP A 47 67.56 47.72 -33.11
CA ASP A 47 68.40 48.10 -31.95
C ASP A 47 69.89 48.40 -32.28
N TYR A 48 70.20 49.34 -33.21
CA TYR A 48 71.60 49.49 -33.69
C TYR A 48 72.16 50.91 -34.04
N VAL A 49 71.69 52.03 -33.46
CA VAL A 49 72.35 53.36 -33.63
C VAL A 49 72.46 54.16 -32.31
N PRO A 50 73.59 54.86 -32.00
CA PRO A 50 73.90 55.38 -30.65
C PRO A 50 73.64 56.90 -30.45
N LYS A 51 73.92 57.43 -29.25
CA LYS A 51 72.97 58.35 -28.59
C LYS A 51 73.51 59.52 -27.71
N THR A 52 74.81 59.86 -27.68
CA THR A 52 75.40 60.47 -26.45
C THR A 52 76.37 61.67 -26.58
N ARG A 53 75.91 62.89 -26.94
CA ARG A 53 76.60 64.17 -26.59
C ARG A 53 75.61 65.35 -26.41
N THR A 54 75.64 66.03 -25.25
CA THR A 54 74.60 67.00 -24.83
C THR A 54 75.11 68.21 -24.03
N LEU A 55 74.30 69.28 -23.93
CA LEU A 55 74.51 70.55 -23.19
C LEU A 55 73.22 71.03 -22.49
N THR A 56 73.25 71.55 -21.24
CA THR A 56 72.03 71.89 -20.46
C THR A 56 71.81 73.38 -20.21
N ILE A 57 70.61 73.92 -20.50
CA ILE A 57 70.19 75.31 -20.24
C ILE A 57 68.73 75.33 -19.75
N ASN A 58 68.40 76.15 -18.73
CA ASN A 58 67.10 76.15 -18.02
C ASN A 58 66.65 74.73 -17.58
N GLY A 59 67.61 73.91 -17.11
CA GLY A 59 67.39 72.52 -16.71
C GLY A 59 67.20 71.52 -17.86
N THR A 60 67.06 71.97 -19.11
CA THR A 60 66.84 71.12 -20.29
C THR A 60 68.14 70.81 -21.02
N ALA A 61 68.43 69.53 -21.27
CA ALA A 61 69.59 69.08 -22.04
C ALA A 61 69.30 69.03 -23.55
N TYR A 62 70.28 69.45 -24.35
CA TYR A 62 70.21 69.58 -25.81
C TYR A 62 71.32 68.77 -26.47
N ASP A 63 70.98 67.94 -27.47
CA ASP A 63 71.94 67.14 -28.23
C ASP A 63 72.79 68.01 -29.18
N LEU A 64 74.06 67.64 -29.36
CA LEU A 64 75.07 68.40 -30.13
C LEU A 64 75.32 67.87 -31.55
N SER A 65 74.52 66.92 -32.04
CA SER A 65 74.61 66.37 -33.41
C SER A 65 74.18 67.34 -34.52
N ALA A 66 73.68 68.54 -34.18
CA ALA A 66 73.28 69.56 -35.15
C ALA A 66 73.60 70.99 -34.67
N ASN A 67 73.82 71.90 -35.62
CA ASN A 67 74.10 73.32 -35.35
C ASN A 67 72.80 74.04 -34.89
N ARG A 68 72.83 74.77 -33.77
CA ARG A 68 71.63 75.40 -33.16
C ARG A 68 71.92 76.78 -32.55
N VAL A 69 70.94 77.67 -32.62
CA VAL A 69 70.94 79.03 -32.05
C VAL A 69 69.72 79.18 -31.11
N ILE A 70 69.84 80.02 -30.08
CA ILE A 70 68.89 80.15 -28.96
C ILE A 70 68.41 81.61 -28.87
N THR A 71 67.14 81.84 -28.55
CA THR A 71 66.55 83.17 -28.28
C THR A 71 65.50 83.09 -27.16
N THR A 72 65.26 84.20 -26.46
CA THR A 72 64.33 84.34 -25.32
C THR A 72 63.64 85.72 -25.32
N PRO A 73 62.30 85.81 -25.22
CA PRO A 73 61.59 87.05 -24.90
C PRO A 73 61.53 87.31 -23.38
N ASP A 74 61.16 88.53 -22.98
CA ASP A 74 61.03 88.96 -21.58
C ASP A 74 59.74 89.79 -21.34
N THR A 75 59.22 89.78 -20.10
CA THR A 75 57.95 90.37 -19.61
C THR A 75 56.65 89.82 -20.21
N ILE A 76 55.49 89.84 -19.53
CA ILE A 76 55.20 90.07 -18.10
C ILE A 76 55.01 88.71 -17.43
N THR A 77 55.78 88.39 -16.40
CA THR A 77 55.84 87.02 -15.86
C THR A 77 54.54 86.55 -15.20
N ARG A 78 53.80 87.44 -14.50
CA ARG A 78 52.48 87.13 -13.90
C ARG A 78 51.61 88.39 -13.74
N LEU A 79 50.32 88.26 -14.05
CA LEU A 79 49.25 88.86 -13.25
C LEU A 79 48.63 87.74 -12.41
N LYS A 80 48.08 88.06 -11.23
CA LYS A 80 47.44 87.07 -10.33
C LYS A 80 46.05 87.56 -9.89
N GLY A 81 45.04 86.75 -10.15
CA GLY A 81 43.79 86.76 -9.39
C GLY A 81 43.85 85.72 -8.26
N GLY A 82 43.70 86.14 -7.00
CA GLY A 82 43.62 85.24 -5.84
C GLY A 82 44.61 85.54 -4.70
N ALA A 83 44.22 85.18 -3.47
CA ALA A 83 44.83 85.65 -2.23
C ALA A 83 45.85 84.67 -1.62
N SER A 84 46.81 84.15 -2.39
CA SER A 84 47.88 83.27 -1.84
C SER A 84 49.20 83.29 -2.61
N GLY A 85 50.29 83.31 -1.84
CA GLY A 85 51.68 83.43 -2.28
C GLY A 85 52.24 84.83 -2.05
N THR A 86 53.49 84.92 -1.58
CA THR A 86 54.19 86.20 -1.36
C THR A 86 54.42 86.92 -2.69
N LEU A 87 54.19 88.24 -2.70
CA LEU A 87 54.46 89.10 -3.85
C LEU A 87 55.96 89.40 -3.97
N VAL A 88 56.42 89.62 -5.20
CA VAL A 88 57.76 90.14 -5.53
C VAL A 88 57.65 91.42 -6.35
N SER A 89 58.77 92.15 -6.50
CA SER A 89 58.81 93.36 -7.33
C SER A 89 58.40 93.02 -8.77
N GLY A 90 57.38 93.71 -9.29
CA GLY A 90 56.81 93.48 -10.62
C GLY A 90 55.44 92.77 -10.64
N ASP A 91 54.95 92.22 -9.52
CA ASP A 91 53.58 91.69 -9.46
C ASP A 91 52.52 92.81 -9.42
N VAL A 92 51.35 92.57 -10.03
CA VAL A 92 50.15 93.43 -9.97
C VAL A 92 48.98 92.65 -9.36
N THR A 93 48.23 93.29 -8.46
CA THR A 93 47.09 92.69 -7.73
C THR A 93 45.75 93.28 -8.19
N LEU A 94 44.75 92.42 -8.40
CA LEU A 94 43.36 92.80 -8.67
C LEU A 94 42.44 92.15 -7.63
N ALA A 95 41.57 92.94 -6.99
CA ALA A 95 40.67 92.49 -5.94
C ALA A 95 39.20 92.60 -6.38
N ALA A 96 38.37 91.63 -5.95
CA ALA A 96 36.95 91.57 -6.29
C ALA A 96 36.07 91.97 -5.10
N GLY A 97 34.91 92.59 -5.37
CA GLY A 97 33.85 92.82 -4.37
C GLY A 97 32.97 91.57 -4.18
N ALA A 98 32.14 91.56 -3.13
CA ALA A 98 31.40 90.36 -2.70
C ALA A 98 30.57 89.66 -3.80
N ASN A 99 29.90 90.43 -4.67
CA ASN A 99 29.05 89.91 -5.75
C ASN A 99 29.79 89.85 -7.12
N MET A 100 31.13 89.82 -7.10
CA MET A 100 32.00 89.79 -8.27
C MET A 100 33.03 88.68 -8.12
N THR A 101 33.19 87.86 -9.15
CA THR A 101 34.30 86.92 -9.29
C THR A 101 35.25 87.43 -10.38
N ILE A 102 36.52 87.58 -10.04
CA ILE A 102 37.61 87.82 -11.00
C ILE A 102 38.35 86.51 -11.18
N ASN A 103 38.19 85.87 -12.34
CA ASN A 103 38.87 84.63 -12.69
C ASN A 103 39.89 84.87 -13.81
N GLN A 104 41.02 84.16 -13.77
CA GLN A 104 42.01 84.16 -14.84
C GLN A 104 42.04 82.78 -15.49
N THR A 105 42.13 82.73 -16.82
CA THR A 105 42.36 81.46 -17.55
C THR A 105 43.25 81.74 -18.75
N GLY A 106 44.46 81.16 -18.72
CA GLY A 106 45.54 81.56 -19.62
C GLY A 106 45.88 83.05 -19.45
N SER A 107 46.03 83.76 -20.57
CA SER A 107 46.33 85.19 -20.61
C SER A 107 45.11 86.10 -20.43
N THR A 108 43.90 85.55 -20.27
CA THR A 108 42.65 86.33 -20.17
C THR A 108 42.18 86.41 -18.72
N ILE A 109 41.77 87.61 -18.30
CA ILE A 109 41.07 87.84 -17.03
C ILE A 109 39.61 88.16 -17.33
N THR A 110 38.71 87.41 -16.71
CA THR A 110 37.26 87.53 -16.85
C THR A 110 36.67 88.01 -15.53
N LEU A 111 35.84 89.04 -15.60
CA LEU A 111 35.06 89.55 -14.46
C LEU A 111 33.60 89.14 -14.65
N VAL A 112 33.03 88.46 -13.66
CA VAL A 112 31.64 87.98 -13.67
C VAL A 112 30.94 88.50 -12.41
N SER A 113 29.72 89.01 -12.56
CA SER A 113 28.86 89.39 -11.44
C SER A 113 27.57 88.56 -11.45
N THR A 114 27.02 88.33 -10.27
CA THR A 114 25.72 87.68 -10.06
C THR A 114 24.85 88.55 -9.14
N ASP A 115 23.53 88.48 -9.34
CA ASP A 115 22.52 89.23 -8.59
C ASP A 115 22.69 90.76 -8.58
N THR A 116 23.02 91.33 -9.74
CA THR A 116 23.01 92.78 -9.97
C THR A 116 21.59 93.34 -10.12
N THR A 117 21.22 94.29 -9.28
CA THR A 117 19.96 95.04 -9.39
C THR A 117 20.13 96.22 -10.35
N TYR A 118 19.34 96.26 -11.43
CA TYR A 118 19.33 97.35 -12.41
C TYR A 118 18.09 98.23 -12.20
N SER A 119 18.31 99.51 -11.87
CA SER A 119 17.25 100.53 -11.84
C SER A 119 17.26 101.31 -13.16
N ALA A 120 16.27 101.05 -14.01
CA ALA A 120 15.98 101.83 -15.22
C ALA A 120 14.57 102.42 -15.14
N GLY A 121 14.36 103.55 -15.82
CA GLY A 121 13.03 104.18 -15.93
C GLY A 121 12.16 103.48 -16.98
N ASN A 122 11.55 104.25 -17.88
CA ASN A 122 10.63 103.77 -18.92
C ASN A 122 11.27 102.90 -20.04
N GLY A 123 12.44 102.30 -19.81
CA GLY A 123 13.12 101.48 -20.80
C GLY A 123 14.29 100.68 -20.23
N LEU A 124 14.12 99.34 -20.18
CA LEU A 124 15.19 98.36 -20.00
C LEU A 124 15.14 97.37 -21.16
N THR A 125 15.89 97.66 -22.23
CA THR A 125 15.96 96.80 -23.41
C THR A 125 17.08 95.78 -23.23
N LEU A 126 16.75 94.59 -22.73
CA LEU A 126 17.67 93.46 -22.67
C LEU A 126 17.59 92.66 -23.98
N SER A 127 18.75 92.45 -24.62
CA SER A 127 18.86 91.63 -25.84
C SER A 127 19.61 90.35 -25.53
N GLY A 128 19.08 89.20 -25.96
CA GLY A 128 19.72 87.89 -25.78
C GLY A 128 19.55 87.25 -24.39
N THR A 129 18.67 87.76 -23.52
CA THR A 129 18.34 87.12 -22.23
C THR A 129 16.85 86.76 -22.15
N SER A 130 16.54 85.69 -21.43
CA SER A 130 15.17 85.23 -21.18
C SER A 130 14.65 85.81 -19.87
N PHE A 131 13.52 86.53 -19.93
CA PHE A 131 12.71 86.74 -18.72
C PHE A 131 12.05 85.41 -18.34
N SER A 132 12.04 85.08 -17.05
CA SER A 132 11.28 83.97 -16.48
C SER A 132 10.42 84.49 -15.34
N LEU A 133 9.20 84.93 -15.66
CA LEU A 133 8.14 85.07 -14.66
C LEU A 133 7.33 83.77 -14.67
N PRO A 134 7.10 83.11 -13.51
CA PRO A 134 6.35 81.87 -13.48
C PRO A 134 4.88 82.09 -13.87
N VAL A 135 4.49 81.59 -15.04
CA VAL A 135 3.09 81.56 -15.49
C VAL A 135 2.42 80.31 -14.93
N THR A 136 1.75 80.44 -13.78
CA THR A 136 1.00 79.34 -13.18
C THR A 136 -0.39 79.22 -13.83
N THR A 137 -0.57 78.25 -14.72
CA THR A 137 -1.91 77.87 -15.20
C THR A 137 -2.65 77.08 -14.12
N SER A 138 -3.91 77.42 -13.87
CA SER A 138 -4.78 76.73 -12.91
C SER A 138 -6.13 76.42 -13.56
N GLY A 139 -6.42 75.12 -13.70
CA GLY A 139 -7.65 74.61 -14.31
C GLY A 139 -7.41 73.69 -15.50
N THR A 140 -8.17 72.58 -15.55
CA THR A 140 -8.13 71.56 -16.60
C THR A 140 -9.41 71.60 -17.43
N GLY A 141 -9.54 72.61 -18.30
CA GLY A 141 -10.73 72.81 -19.15
C GLY A 141 -10.46 72.45 -20.61
N ASN A 142 -11.31 71.61 -21.23
CA ASN A 142 -11.08 71.04 -22.57
C ASN A 142 -10.80 72.07 -23.69
N VAL A 143 -11.28 73.31 -23.56
CA VAL A 143 -11.17 74.35 -24.61
C VAL A 143 -9.86 75.14 -24.52
N VAL A 144 -9.18 75.20 -23.37
CA VAL A 144 -7.87 75.83 -23.21
C VAL A 144 -6.88 74.81 -22.69
N THR A 145 -6.09 74.25 -23.59
CA THR A 145 -5.21 73.09 -23.35
C THR A 145 -3.80 73.47 -22.88
N GLY A 146 -3.43 74.74 -22.97
CA GLY A 146 -2.18 75.26 -22.44
C GLY A 146 -2.03 76.76 -22.62
N ILE A 147 -1.10 77.36 -21.87
CA ILE A 147 -0.65 78.76 -22.05
C ILE A 147 0.87 78.75 -22.00
N THR A 148 1.51 79.29 -23.04
CA THR A 148 2.97 79.28 -23.18
C THR A 148 3.46 80.71 -23.39
N GLN A 149 4.44 81.14 -22.60
CA GLN A 149 5.16 82.39 -22.86
C GLN A 149 6.22 82.15 -23.94
N THR A 150 6.26 83.03 -24.94
CA THR A 150 7.20 82.98 -26.07
C THR A 150 7.96 84.31 -26.15
N ALA A 151 8.99 84.38 -27.00
CA ALA A 151 9.72 85.63 -27.26
C ALA A 151 8.83 86.78 -27.79
N ASN A 152 7.66 86.47 -28.33
CA ASN A 152 6.70 87.45 -28.88
C ASN A 152 5.50 87.71 -27.94
N GLY A 153 5.51 87.20 -26.71
CA GLY A 153 4.43 87.33 -25.74
C GLY A 153 3.74 86.01 -25.39
N ILE A 154 2.55 86.09 -24.79
CA ILE A 154 1.79 84.93 -24.32
C ILE A 154 0.94 84.33 -25.45
N THR A 155 1.09 83.03 -25.70
CA THR A 155 0.25 82.25 -26.60
C THR A 155 -0.68 81.35 -25.80
N VAL A 156 -1.98 81.38 -26.12
CA VAL A 156 -3.00 80.48 -25.53
C VAL A 156 -3.29 79.37 -26.53
N SER A 157 -3.05 78.13 -26.14
CA SER A 157 -3.39 76.94 -26.94
C SER A 157 -4.84 76.57 -26.68
N LEU A 158 -5.65 76.58 -27.74
CA LEU A 158 -7.03 76.10 -27.68
C LEU A 158 -7.10 74.61 -28.01
N GLY A 159 -7.98 73.89 -27.32
CA GLY A 159 -8.40 72.55 -27.69
C GLY A 159 -9.52 72.56 -28.73
N SER A 160 -9.89 71.39 -29.24
CA SER A 160 -11.06 71.24 -30.10
C SER A 160 -12.33 71.61 -29.33
N MET A 161 -13.11 72.56 -29.84
CA MET A 161 -14.51 72.68 -29.44
C MET A 161 -15.29 71.45 -29.93
N PRO A 162 -16.23 70.89 -29.15
CA PRO A 162 -17.10 69.81 -29.62
C PRO A 162 -17.86 70.22 -30.89
N THR A 163 -17.75 69.40 -31.92
CA THR A 163 -18.41 69.60 -33.21
C THR A 163 -19.80 68.97 -33.23
N ALA A 164 -20.59 69.27 -34.25
CA ALA A 164 -21.86 68.59 -34.48
C ALA A 164 -21.70 67.07 -34.74
N ALA A 165 -20.51 66.61 -35.16
CA ALA A 165 -20.20 65.19 -35.30
C ALA A 165 -19.89 64.52 -33.95
N ASP A 166 -19.23 65.22 -33.02
CA ASP A 166 -18.99 64.70 -31.67
C ASP A 166 -20.32 64.45 -30.92
N LEU A 167 -21.29 65.35 -31.10
CA LEU A 167 -22.65 65.20 -30.57
C LEU A 167 -23.38 63.91 -31.02
N ALA A 168 -23.02 63.34 -32.17
CA ALA A 168 -23.64 62.10 -32.66
C ALA A 168 -23.31 60.87 -31.79
N ASN A 169 -22.28 60.94 -30.94
CA ASN A 169 -21.89 59.89 -30.01
C ASN A 169 -22.55 60.03 -28.62
N TYR A 170 -23.38 61.05 -28.39
CA TYR A 170 -24.02 61.31 -27.10
C TYR A 170 -25.55 61.27 -27.20
N VAL A 171 -26.20 60.65 -26.22
CA VAL A 171 -27.66 60.71 -26.07
C VAL A 171 -28.04 62.09 -25.49
N PRO A 172 -28.86 62.91 -26.18
CA PRO A 172 -29.32 64.17 -25.63
C PRO A 172 -30.14 63.99 -24.35
N LEU A 173 -29.98 64.90 -23.37
CA LEU A 173 -30.75 64.83 -22.12
C LEU A 173 -32.28 64.90 -22.34
N SER A 174 -32.73 65.55 -23.42
CA SER A 174 -34.13 65.59 -23.85
C SER A 174 -34.67 64.26 -24.41
N GLN A 175 -33.80 63.30 -24.74
CA GLN A 175 -34.17 61.96 -25.21
C GLN A 175 -34.03 60.90 -24.11
N LYS A 176 -33.23 61.14 -23.06
CA LYS A 176 -32.97 60.15 -22.01
C LYS A 176 -34.16 60.03 -21.04
N GLY A 177 -34.85 58.89 -21.08
CA GLY A 177 -36.07 58.63 -20.30
C GLY A 177 -37.33 59.30 -20.84
N ALA A 178 -37.28 59.85 -22.07
CA ALA A 178 -38.41 60.48 -22.74
C ALA A 178 -39.16 59.48 -23.65
N ALA A 179 -40.44 59.75 -23.92
CA ALA A 179 -41.23 58.97 -24.87
C ALA A 179 -40.61 59.03 -26.29
N ASN A 180 -40.50 57.88 -26.95
CA ASN A 180 -39.77 57.69 -28.22
C ASN A 180 -38.26 58.02 -28.16
N GLY A 181 -37.70 58.14 -26.95
CA GLY A 181 -36.27 58.37 -26.72
C GLY A 181 -35.50 57.09 -26.34
N VAL A 182 -34.46 57.25 -25.54
CA VAL A 182 -33.59 56.16 -25.06
C VAL A 182 -33.85 55.95 -23.57
N ALA A 183 -33.96 54.69 -23.12
CA ALA A 183 -34.15 54.36 -21.71
C ALA A 183 -33.00 54.92 -20.84
N SER A 184 -33.32 55.41 -19.65
CA SER A 184 -32.34 55.80 -18.65
C SER A 184 -31.98 54.61 -17.76
N LEU A 185 -30.81 54.66 -17.12
CA LEU A 185 -30.45 53.75 -16.04
C LEU A 185 -30.57 54.45 -14.66
N ASP A 186 -30.86 53.67 -13.63
CA ASP A 186 -30.86 54.05 -12.23
C ASP A 186 -29.45 54.04 -11.58
N ALA A 187 -29.39 54.21 -10.27
CA ALA A 187 -28.15 54.19 -9.49
C ALA A 187 -27.46 52.80 -9.41
N SER A 188 -28.14 51.73 -9.82
CA SER A 188 -27.63 50.36 -9.90
C SER A 188 -27.30 49.93 -11.34
N GLY A 189 -27.53 50.80 -12.33
CA GLY A 189 -27.28 50.52 -13.75
C GLY A 189 -28.41 49.76 -14.45
N LEU A 190 -29.62 49.73 -13.88
CA LEU A 190 -30.80 49.06 -14.44
C LEU A 190 -31.81 50.07 -14.99
N VAL A 191 -32.65 49.65 -15.94
CA VAL A 191 -33.75 50.50 -16.44
C VAL A 191 -34.83 50.60 -15.36
N PRO A 192 -35.23 51.81 -14.91
CA PRO A 192 -36.30 51.96 -13.92
C PRO A 192 -37.61 51.33 -14.38
N ALA A 193 -38.31 50.65 -13.47
CA ALA A 193 -39.59 50.00 -13.78
C ALA A 193 -40.66 50.96 -14.37
N SER A 194 -40.58 52.26 -14.07
CA SER A 194 -41.43 53.30 -14.67
C SER A 194 -41.20 53.56 -16.16
N GLN A 195 -40.15 52.98 -16.76
CA GLN A 195 -39.87 53.00 -18.19
C GLN A 195 -40.08 51.62 -18.84
N LEU A 196 -40.48 50.61 -18.06
CA LEU A 196 -40.88 49.29 -18.55
C LEU A 196 -42.42 49.25 -18.66
N PRO A 197 -42.99 48.57 -19.67
CA PRO A 197 -44.41 48.23 -19.66
C PRO A 197 -44.76 47.33 -18.47
N SER A 198 -45.92 47.53 -17.84
CA SER A 198 -46.25 46.85 -16.56
C SER A 198 -46.21 45.31 -16.68
N TYR A 199 -46.62 44.77 -17.84
CA TYR A 199 -46.62 43.34 -18.16
C TYR A 199 -45.23 42.68 -18.18
N VAL A 200 -44.14 43.41 -17.90
CA VAL A 200 -42.79 42.86 -17.72
C VAL A 200 -42.56 42.28 -16.32
N ASP A 201 -43.31 42.73 -15.30
CA ASP A 201 -43.13 42.31 -13.88
C ASP A 201 -44.47 41.96 -13.17
N ASP A 202 -45.59 42.00 -13.89
CA ASP A 202 -46.94 41.78 -13.37
C ASP A 202 -47.25 40.28 -13.09
N VAL A 203 -46.73 39.76 -11.97
CA VAL A 203 -47.25 38.54 -11.30
C VAL A 203 -48.36 38.95 -10.33
N LEU A 204 -49.61 38.66 -10.66
CA LEU A 204 -50.78 39.05 -9.88
C LEU A 204 -51.25 37.91 -8.97
N GLU A 205 -51.09 38.10 -7.67
CA GLU A 205 -51.61 37.20 -6.65
C GLU A 205 -53.11 37.44 -6.37
N GLY A 206 -53.85 36.38 -6.08
CA GLY A 206 -55.27 36.44 -5.77
C GLY A 206 -55.85 35.05 -5.49
N TYR A 207 -57.16 34.90 -5.60
CA TYR A 207 -57.87 33.64 -5.35
C TYR A 207 -58.62 33.19 -6.60
N TYR A 208 -58.26 32.02 -7.15
CA TYR A 208 -58.87 31.45 -8.36
C TYR A 208 -60.12 30.63 -8.04
N LYS A 209 -61.28 31.15 -8.40
CA LYS A 209 -62.56 30.50 -8.19
C LYS A 209 -62.85 29.50 -9.29
N THR A 210 -62.57 28.23 -9.02
CA THR A 210 -62.77 27.11 -9.98
C THR A 210 -64.21 27.03 -10.52
N ALA A 211 -65.22 27.51 -9.79
CA ALA A 211 -66.62 27.47 -10.20
C ALA A 211 -67.02 28.46 -11.31
N ASP A 212 -66.28 29.55 -11.52
CA ASP A 212 -66.55 30.54 -12.59
C ASP A 212 -65.31 30.95 -13.40
N GLY A 213 -64.14 30.37 -13.09
CA GLY A 213 -62.91 30.47 -13.88
C GLY A 213 -62.18 31.80 -13.74
N LYS A 214 -62.40 32.54 -12.64
CA LYS A 214 -61.91 33.92 -12.45
C LYS A 214 -61.01 34.07 -11.23
N PHE A 215 -60.14 35.08 -11.28
CA PHE A 215 -59.34 35.53 -10.14
C PHE A 215 -60.03 36.65 -9.35
N TYR A 216 -59.88 36.63 -8.04
CA TYR A 216 -60.43 37.62 -7.12
C TYR A 216 -59.35 38.11 -6.13
N LYS A 217 -59.51 39.32 -5.58
CA LYS A 217 -58.53 39.90 -4.65
C LYS A 217 -58.55 39.26 -3.26
N GLU A 218 -59.65 38.62 -2.89
CA GLU A 218 -59.84 38.00 -1.58
C GLU A 218 -60.59 36.67 -1.65
N ALA A 219 -60.42 35.81 -0.64
CA ALA A 219 -61.07 34.50 -0.53
C ALA A 219 -62.62 34.57 -0.39
N ALA A 220 -63.19 35.76 -0.21
CA ALA A 220 -64.64 35.99 -0.26
C ALA A 220 -65.18 36.09 -1.71
N TYR A 221 -64.31 36.20 -2.71
CA TYR A 221 -64.63 36.27 -4.13
C TYR A 221 -65.62 37.39 -4.51
N THR A 222 -65.38 38.61 -3.98
CA THR A 222 -66.25 39.78 -4.21
C THR A 222 -65.62 40.77 -5.20
N ASN A 223 -64.31 41.01 -5.11
CA ASN A 223 -63.60 41.94 -6.00
C ASN A 223 -62.86 41.18 -7.11
N LEU A 224 -63.45 41.18 -8.30
CA LEU A 224 -62.89 40.56 -9.52
C LEU A 224 -61.54 41.21 -9.90
N ILE A 225 -60.57 40.37 -10.27
CA ILE A 225 -59.35 40.77 -10.96
C ILE A 225 -59.57 40.58 -12.47
N THR A 226 -59.44 41.65 -13.25
CA THR A 226 -59.52 41.59 -14.71
C THR A 226 -58.30 40.84 -15.27
N GLY A 227 -58.54 39.97 -16.24
CA GLY A 227 -57.48 39.29 -16.98
C GLY A 227 -56.86 40.22 -18.03
N GLU A 228 -55.53 40.34 -18.01
CA GLU A 228 -54.76 41.20 -18.90
C GLU A 228 -53.64 40.39 -19.58
N THR A 229 -53.41 40.64 -20.87
CA THR A 229 -52.47 39.86 -21.69
C THR A 229 -51.02 40.09 -21.25
N GLY A 230 -50.24 39.02 -21.18
CA GLY A 230 -48.84 39.04 -20.74
C GLY A 230 -48.64 38.75 -19.24
N LYS A 231 -49.70 38.87 -18.42
CA LYS A 231 -49.61 38.66 -16.97
C LYS A 231 -49.65 37.19 -16.57
N ILE A 232 -48.93 36.89 -15.49
CA ILE A 232 -49.00 35.64 -14.76
C ILE A 232 -49.85 35.86 -13.52
N TYR A 233 -50.68 34.87 -13.16
CA TYR A 233 -51.56 34.93 -12.00
C TYR A 233 -51.30 33.75 -11.06
N VAL A 234 -51.21 33.98 -9.76
CA VAL A 234 -50.93 32.93 -8.76
C VAL A 234 -52.06 32.88 -7.73
N SER A 235 -52.64 31.69 -7.56
CA SER A 235 -53.74 31.48 -6.62
C SER A 235 -53.21 31.19 -5.21
N LEU A 236 -53.37 32.14 -4.30
CA LEU A 236 -52.86 32.15 -2.91
C LEU A 236 -53.36 31.00 -2.03
N ASP A 237 -54.47 30.37 -2.41
CA ASP A 237 -55.07 29.22 -1.72
C ASP A 237 -54.47 27.85 -2.12
N THR A 238 -53.83 27.78 -3.29
CA THR A 238 -53.43 26.52 -3.94
C THR A 238 -52.05 26.56 -4.57
N ASN A 239 -51.37 27.71 -4.53
CA ASN A 239 -50.09 28.01 -5.17
C ASN A 239 -50.03 27.61 -6.66
N LYS A 240 -51.17 27.71 -7.36
CA LYS A 240 -51.30 27.37 -8.78
C LYS A 240 -51.10 28.61 -9.66
N THR A 241 -50.26 28.45 -10.68
CA THR A 241 -49.94 29.48 -11.67
C THR A 241 -50.86 29.41 -12.88
N TYR A 242 -51.32 30.56 -13.38
CA TYR A 242 -52.22 30.70 -14.53
C TYR A 242 -51.72 31.81 -15.46
N ARG A 243 -52.16 31.77 -16.73
CA ARG A 243 -52.04 32.88 -17.69
C ARG A 243 -53.40 33.29 -18.22
N TRP A 244 -53.57 34.56 -18.54
CA TRP A 244 -54.73 35.04 -19.29
C TRP A 244 -54.59 34.73 -20.78
N THR A 245 -55.66 34.26 -21.42
CA THR A 245 -55.69 33.91 -22.86
C THR A 245 -56.34 34.98 -23.76
N GLY A 246 -56.81 36.09 -23.17
CA GLY A 246 -57.73 37.03 -23.82
C GLY A 246 -59.21 36.78 -23.47
N THR A 247 -59.58 35.57 -23.04
CA THR A 247 -60.97 35.22 -22.66
C THR A 247 -61.09 34.41 -21.37
N THR A 248 -60.07 33.64 -20.99
CA THR A 248 -60.07 32.77 -19.81
C THR A 248 -58.71 32.72 -19.11
N PHE A 249 -58.69 32.38 -17.82
CA PHE A 249 -57.48 32.01 -17.11
C PHE A 249 -57.19 30.53 -17.34
N VAL A 250 -56.04 30.21 -17.96
CA VAL A 250 -55.60 28.83 -18.19
C VAL A 250 -54.50 28.47 -17.21
N TYR A 251 -54.69 27.38 -16.47
CA TYR A 251 -53.72 26.83 -15.53
C TYR A 251 -52.44 26.40 -16.28
N ILE A 252 -51.29 26.88 -15.81
CA ILE A 252 -49.97 26.42 -16.23
C ILE A 252 -49.59 25.26 -15.32
N THR A 253 -49.75 24.03 -15.81
CA THR A 253 -49.23 22.84 -15.10
C THR A 253 -47.70 22.80 -15.18
N SER A 254 -47.05 22.50 -14.05
CA SER A 254 -45.60 22.48 -13.89
C SER A 254 -44.94 21.18 -14.37
N GLY A 255 -45.42 20.59 -15.47
CA GLY A 255 -44.96 19.28 -15.94
C GLY A 255 -45.33 18.14 -14.99
N ALA A 256 -46.63 17.99 -14.70
CA ALA A 256 -47.12 16.82 -13.98
C ALA A 256 -46.95 15.53 -14.82
N VAL A 257 -46.72 14.40 -14.15
CA VAL A 257 -46.03 13.19 -14.68
C VAL A 257 -46.44 12.79 -16.11
N ASP A 258 -45.45 12.64 -17.01
CA ASP A 258 -45.63 12.32 -18.43
C ASP A 258 -46.43 11.04 -18.68
N SER A 259 -46.20 9.99 -17.88
CA SER A 259 -47.07 8.81 -17.77
C SER A 259 -46.66 7.92 -16.59
N VAL A 260 -47.64 7.49 -15.79
CA VAL A 260 -47.55 6.26 -14.98
C VAL A 260 -48.62 5.30 -15.48
N ASN A 261 -48.20 4.23 -16.18
CA ASN A 261 -49.11 3.24 -16.78
C ASN A 261 -50.21 3.89 -17.67
N GLY A 262 -49.85 4.92 -18.44
CA GLY A 262 -50.77 5.69 -19.28
C GLY A 262 -51.57 6.80 -18.58
N LEU A 263 -51.49 6.92 -17.24
CA LEU A 263 -52.08 8.03 -16.50
C LEU A 263 -51.12 9.22 -16.48
N THR A 264 -51.59 10.40 -16.86
CA THR A 264 -50.82 11.66 -16.82
C THR A 264 -51.38 12.64 -15.79
N GLY A 265 -50.61 13.67 -15.43
CA GLY A 265 -51.08 14.69 -14.50
C GLY A 265 -50.89 14.34 -13.03
N VAL A 266 -51.86 14.70 -12.17
CA VAL A 266 -51.82 14.40 -10.73
C VAL A 266 -52.26 12.97 -10.48
N VAL A 267 -51.33 12.02 -10.61
CA VAL A 267 -51.61 10.58 -10.50
C VAL A 267 -51.75 10.15 -9.04
N VAL A 268 -52.95 9.72 -8.65
CA VAL A 268 -53.19 8.98 -7.40
C VAL A 268 -53.27 7.49 -7.72
N LEU A 269 -52.30 6.71 -7.23
CA LEU A 269 -52.28 5.26 -7.43
C LEU A 269 -53.14 4.54 -6.38
N ASN A 270 -54.07 3.72 -6.86
CA ASN A 270 -54.81 2.74 -6.05
C ASN A 270 -54.37 1.32 -6.44
N LYS A 271 -54.94 0.28 -5.79
CA LYS A 271 -54.54 -1.12 -6.04
C LYS A 271 -54.76 -1.59 -7.50
N SER A 272 -55.74 -1.05 -8.23
CA SER A 272 -55.98 -1.44 -9.63
C SER A 272 -55.05 -0.74 -10.62
N HIS A 273 -54.55 0.47 -10.33
CA HIS A 273 -53.66 1.21 -11.23
C HIS A 273 -52.28 0.55 -11.46
N VAL A 274 -51.87 -0.33 -10.55
CA VAL A 274 -50.57 -1.04 -10.55
C VAL A 274 -50.67 -2.53 -10.97
N GLY A 275 -51.80 -2.95 -11.55
CA GLY A 275 -51.97 -4.32 -12.07
C GLY A 275 -52.08 -5.42 -11.01
N LEU A 276 -52.22 -5.04 -9.74
CA LEU A 276 -52.16 -5.94 -8.58
C LEU A 276 -53.48 -6.71 -8.31
N SER A 277 -54.32 -6.91 -9.32
CA SER A 277 -55.62 -7.63 -9.19
C SER A 277 -55.48 -9.05 -8.64
N ASN A 278 -54.31 -9.68 -8.85
CA ASN A 278 -53.96 -11.01 -8.36
C ASN A 278 -52.77 -10.98 -7.36
N VAL A 279 -52.42 -9.81 -6.83
CA VAL A 279 -51.23 -9.62 -5.97
C VAL A 279 -51.61 -8.75 -4.78
N ASP A 280 -51.93 -9.37 -3.64
CA ASP A 280 -52.23 -8.60 -2.44
C ASP A 280 -51.07 -7.69 -2.06
N ASN A 281 -51.39 -6.42 -1.78
CA ASN A 281 -50.47 -5.46 -1.17
C ASN A 281 -50.36 -5.71 0.35
N THR A 282 -50.13 -6.96 0.72
CA THR A 282 -49.67 -7.37 2.05
C THR A 282 -48.15 -7.39 2.04
N ALA A 283 -47.53 -7.11 3.20
CA ALA A 283 -46.09 -7.31 3.35
C ALA A 283 -45.72 -8.77 3.03
N ASP A 284 -44.50 -8.99 2.53
CA ASP A 284 -44.10 -10.28 1.95
C ASP A 284 -44.26 -11.46 2.95
N ALA A 285 -44.03 -11.19 4.24
CA ALA A 285 -44.26 -12.10 5.37
C ALA A 285 -45.71 -12.62 5.51
N ALA A 286 -46.68 -12.06 4.79
CA ALA A 286 -48.08 -12.48 4.78
C ALA A 286 -48.57 -12.99 3.41
N LYS A 287 -47.69 -13.06 2.39
CA LYS A 287 -48.03 -13.70 1.11
C LYS A 287 -47.83 -15.20 1.23
N SER A 288 -48.92 -15.95 1.08
CA SER A 288 -48.88 -17.41 1.07
C SER A 288 -48.35 -17.94 -0.28
N VAL A 289 -47.04 -17.80 -0.51
CA VAL A 289 -46.37 -18.43 -1.64
C VAL A 289 -46.48 -19.94 -1.51
N LEU A 290 -47.05 -20.60 -2.53
CA LEU A 290 -47.56 -21.99 -2.48
C LEU A 290 -46.50 -23.07 -2.18
N SER A 291 -45.22 -22.71 -2.17
CA SER A 291 -44.11 -23.51 -1.65
C SER A 291 -44.07 -23.52 -0.10
N ALA A 292 -44.20 -22.34 0.53
CA ALA A 292 -44.21 -22.18 1.98
C ALA A 292 -45.55 -22.59 2.62
N SER A 293 -46.68 -22.36 1.95
CA SER A 293 -48.03 -22.72 2.44
C SER A 293 -48.17 -24.21 2.81
N LYS A 294 -47.33 -25.07 2.22
CA LYS A 294 -47.31 -26.53 2.46
C LYS A 294 -46.62 -26.92 3.77
N TRP A 295 -45.90 -26.01 4.41
CA TRP A 295 -45.17 -26.21 5.66
C TRP A 295 -45.72 -25.39 6.83
N THR A 296 -46.67 -24.47 6.58
CA THR A 296 -47.37 -23.69 7.61
C THR A 296 -48.09 -24.57 8.65
N ALA A 297 -48.52 -25.77 8.26
CA ALA A 297 -48.80 -26.85 9.19
C ALA A 297 -47.54 -27.73 9.32
N ALA A 298 -46.90 -27.69 10.49
CA ALA A 298 -45.66 -28.41 10.74
C ALA A 298 -45.88 -29.94 10.65
N ARG A 299 -44.91 -30.65 10.08
CA ARG A 299 -45.04 -32.06 9.68
C ARG A 299 -44.19 -32.96 10.56
N THR A 300 -44.69 -34.11 10.96
CA THR A 300 -43.89 -35.13 11.66
C THR A 300 -43.11 -35.97 10.65
N ILE A 301 -41.79 -36.07 10.81
CA ILE A 301 -40.91 -36.95 10.04
C ILE A 301 -40.49 -38.13 10.91
N THR A 302 -40.63 -39.34 10.35
CA THR A 302 -40.25 -40.62 10.95
C THR A 302 -39.32 -41.37 10.00
N LEU A 303 -38.30 -42.06 10.53
CA LEU A 303 -37.52 -43.01 9.75
C LEU A 303 -38.09 -44.42 9.95
N SER A 304 -38.49 -45.07 8.87
CA SER A 304 -38.90 -46.48 8.88
C SER A 304 -37.69 -47.40 9.10
N GLY A 305 -37.86 -48.47 9.86
CA GLY A 305 -36.85 -49.52 10.06
C GLY A 305 -35.82 -49.26 11.16
N VAL A 306 -35.75 -48.06 11.74
CA VAL A 306 -34.88 -47.74 12.88
C VAL A 306 -35.66 -47.17 14.05
N THR A 307 -35.18 -47.36 15.27
CA THR A 307 -35.74 -46.69 16.45
C THR A 307 -35.23 -45.25 16.44
N SER A 308 -36.13 -44.29 16.21
CA SER A 308 -35.83 -42.86 16.19
C SER A 308 -36.96 -42.07 16.86
N THR A 309 -36.61 -40.95 17.49
CA THR A 309 -37.63 -40.03 18.02
C THR A 309 -38.12 -39.14 16.89
N ALA A 310 -39.37 -39.32 16.48
CA ALA A 310 -40.01 -38.54 15.43
C ALA A 310 -39.87 -37.03 15.69
N GLN A 311 -39.52 -36.26 14.66
CA GLN A 311 -39.32 -34.81 14.77
C GLN A 311 -40.38 -34.04 13.97
N THR A 312 -40.82 -32.92 14.53
CA THR A 312 -41.72 -31.97 13.85
C THR A 312 -40.89 -30.96 13.08
N VAL A 313 -41.25 -30.71 11.82
CA VAL A 313 -40.51 -29.82 10.90
C VAL A 313 -41.44 -28.77 10.26
N ASP A 314 -41.00 -27.52 10.25
CA ASP A 314 -41.74 -26.36 9.73
C ASP A 314 -40.96 -25.56 8.66
N GLY A 315 -39.69 -25.93 8.42
CA GLY A 315 -38.80 -25.28 7.45
C GLY A 315 -38.02 -24.08 8.00
N THR A 316 -38.14 -23.74 9.28
CA THR A 316 -37.46 -22.58 9.89
C THR A 316 -35.98 -22.82 10.23
N SER A 317 -35.54 -24.07 10.33
CA SER A 317 -34.17 -24.45 10.71
C SER A 317 -33.83 -25.89 10.31
N ASN A 318 -32.54 -26.23 10.35
CA ASN A 318 -32.06 -27.60 10.20
C ASN A 318 -32.55 -28.48 11.37
N VAL A 319 -33.07 -29.67 11.08
CA VAL A 319 -33.60 -30.59 12.10
C VAL A 319 -32.81 -31.90 12.08
N THR A 320 -32.19 -32.22 13.21
CA THR A 320 -31.51 -33.51 13.45
C THR A 320 -32.52 -34.52 13.98
N ILE A 321 -32.66 -35.68 13.32
CA ILE A 321 -33.52 -36.76 13.80
C ILE A 321 -32.65 -37.76 14.60
N PRO A 322 -32.82 -37.90 15.92
CA PRO A 322 -32.01 -38.78 16.73
C PRO A 322 -32.42 -40.25 16.51
N ILE A 323 -31.46 -41.07 16.08
CA ILE A 323 -31.59 -42.52 15.99
C ILE A 323 -30.99 -43.12 17.26
N THR A 324 -31.78 -43.89 18.02
CA THR A 324 -31.38 -44.48 19.30
C THR A 324 -31.09 -45.98 19.21
N ALA A 325 -31.61 -46.67 18.20
CA ALA A 325 -31.20 -48.03 17.85
C ALA A 325 -31.38 -48.32 16.35
N VAL A 326 -30.44 -49.05 15.77
CA VAL A 326 -30.51 -49.58 14.40
C VAL A 326 -30.56 -51.11 14.48
N PRO A 327 -31.62 -51.77 13.96
CA PRO A 327 -31.68 -53.22 13.90
C PRO A 327 -30.53 -53.81 13.07
N ALA A 328 -29.90 -54.87 13.58
CA ALA A 328 -28.75 -55.51 12.93
C ALA A 328 -29.05 -56.01 11.51
N THR A 329 -30.32 -56.26 11.17
CA THR A 329 -30.77 -56.63 9.82
C THR A 329 -30.61 -55.52 8.78
N LEU A 330 -30.39 -54.27 9.19
CA LEU A 330 -30.08 -53.14 8.29
C LEU A 330 -28.57 -52.88 8.14
N LEU A 331 -27.71 -53.61 8.88
CA LEU A 331 -26.25 -53.47 8.79
C LEU A 331 -25.71 -54.48 7.76
N THR A 332 -25.53 -54.02 6.51
CA THR A 332 -24.90 -54.81 5.45
C THR A 332 -23.44 -54.41 5.23
N GLY A 333 -22.54 -55.40 5.18
CA GLY A 333 -21.10 -55.18 5.00
C GLY A 333 -20.37 -54.79 6.28
N THR A 334 -19.17 -54.20 6.15
CA THR A 334 -18.32 -53.84 7.30
C THR A 334 -18.82 -52.58 8.01
N ALA A 335 -19.68 -52.75 9.01
CA ALA A 335 -20.11 -51.65 9.87
C ALA A 335 -18.98 -51.21 10.82
N ALA A 336 -18.53 -49.96 10.69
CA ALA A 336 -17.54 -49.34 11.58
C ALA A 336 -18.19 -48.92 12.93
N VAL A 337 -18.60 -49.91 13.74
CA VAL A 337 -19.18 -49.69 15.07
C VAL A 337 -18.09 -49.24 16.03
N ASN A 338 -18.20 -48.02 16.58
CA ASN A 338 -17.30 -47.59 17.64
C ASN A 338 -17.65 -48.30 18.96
N THR A 339 -16.75 -49.17 19.43
CA THR A 339 -16.88 -49.96 20.65
C THR A 339 -16.00 -49.45 21.82
N THR A 340 -15.56 -48.18 21.80
CA THR A 340 -14.78 -47.57 22.88
C THR A 340 -15.49 -47.65 24.23
N GLY A 341 -15.07 -48.59 25.07
CA GLY A 341 -15.58 -48.84 26.43
C GLY A 341 -16.01 -50.29 26.67
N SER A 342 -16.49 -51.00 25.64
CA SER A 342 -16.86 -52.43 25.73
C SER A 342 -16.90 -53.05 24.34
N ALA A 343 -16.22 -54.19 24.16
CA ALA A 343 -16.43 -55.02 22.99
C ALA A 343 -17.90 -55.50 22.95
N ALA A 344 -18.50 -55.53 21.76
CA ALA A 344 -19.87 -55.99 21.62
C ALA A 344 -19.98 -57.47 22.04
N LYS A 345 -20.74 -57.74 23.09
CA LYS A 345 -20.96 -59.10 23.61
C LYS A 345 -21.50 -60.01 22.51
N LEU A 346 -20.93 -61.20 22.35
CA LEU A 346 -21.45 -62.21 21.42
C LEU A 346 -22.86 -62.64 21.88
N THR A 347 -23.87 -62.34 21.06
CA THR A 347 -25.30 -62.68 21.32
C THR A 347 -25.51 -64.17 21.61
N THR A 348 -24.67 -65.01 21.03
CA THR A 348 -24.51 -66.41 21.41
C THR A 348 -23.05 -66.62 21.75
N ALA A 349 -22.75 -67.06 22.97
CA ALA A 349 -21.39 -67.37 23.39
C ALA A 349 -20.73 -68.43 22.49
N ARG A 350 -19.41 -68.55 22.61
CA ARG A 350 -18.61 -69.56 21.92
C ARG A 350 -17.81 -70.35 22.94
N THR A 351 -17.88 -71.68 22.87
CA THR A 351 -16.95 -72.54 23.61
C THR A 351 -15.58 -72.44 22.95
N ILE A 352 -14.60 -71.97 23.71
CA ILE A 352 -13.19 -72.07 23.36
C ILE A 352 -12.64 -73.27 24.12
N SER A 353 -11.91 -74.16 23.44
CA SER A 353 -11.45 -75.42 24.01
C SER A 353 -10.07 -75.84 23.52
N ALA A 354 -9.29 -76.47 24.40
CA ALA A 354 -8.07 -77.20 24.05
C ALA A 354 -8.27 -78.70 24.30
N SER A 355 -7.64 -79.53 23.48
CA SER A 355 -7.78 -80.99 23.50
C SER A 355 -6.48 -81.67 23.05
N GLY A 356 -6.20 -82.85 23.60
CA GLY A 356 -4.99 -83.62 23.31
C GLY A 356 -4.33 -84.04 24.61
N ASP A 357 -3.04 -83.72 24.78
CA ASP A 357 -2.28 -84.04 26.00
C ASP A 357 -2.70 -83.21 27.23
N ALA A 358 -3.52 -82.18 27.02
CA ALA A 358 -4.29 -81.51 28.06
C ALA A 358 -5.69 -81.12 27.51
N THR A 359 -6.62 -80.93 28.43
CA THR A 359 -8.01 -80.56 28.16
C THR A 359 -8.36 -79.27 28.89
N TRP A 360 -9.06 -78.37 28.20
CA TRP A 360 -9.54 -77.10 28.72
C TRP A 360 -10.80 -76.69 27.97
N SER A 361 -11.74 -76.04 28.65
CA SER A 361 -12.95 -75.50 28.01
C SER A 361 -13.49 -74.32 28.81
N ALA A 362 -13.88 -73.25 28.10
CA ALA A 362 -14.62 -72.13 28.67
C ALA A 362 -15.62 -71.56 27.64
N SER A 363 -16.79 -71.13 28.13
CA SER A 363 -17.73 -70.34 27.34
C SER A 363 -17.32 -68.87 27.36
N PHE A 364 -17.00 -68.30 26.21
CA PHE A 364 -16.61 -66.90 26.05
C PHE A 364 -17.60 -66.12 25.21
N ASP A 365 -17.94 -64.91 25.66
CA ASP A 365 -18.84 -63.99 24.96
C ASP A 365 -18.33 -62.54 24.93
N GLY A 366 -17.12 -62.26 25.44
CA GLY A 366 -16.54 -60.92 25.50
C GLY A 366 -17.01 -60.01 26.64
N SER A 367 -17.94 -60.44 27.50
CA SER A 367 -18.42 -59.60 28.62
C SER A 367 -17.52 -59.57 29.85
N ALA A 368 -16.60 -60.53 29.99
CA ALA A 368 -15.60 -60.57 31.06
C ALA A 368 -14.40 -61.44 30.67
N ASN A 369 -13.33 -61.38 31.46
CA ASN A 369 -12.26 -62.38 31.43
C ASN A 369 -12.83 -63.76 31.85
N VAL A 370 -12.41 -64.82 31.17
CA VAL A 370 -12.80 -66.21 31.50
C VAL A 370 -11.62 -66.97 32.08
N THR A 371 -11.90 -67.86 33.04
CA THR A 371 -10.90 -68.74 33.67
C THR A 371 -11.53 -70.10 33.87
N SER A 372 -10.78 -71.14 33.54
CA SER A 372 -11.17 -72.56 33.68
C SER A 372 -9.90 -73.38 33.87
N ALA A 373 -10.01 -74.55 34.50
CA ALA A 373 -8.86 -75.39 34.81
C ALA A 373 -8.31 -76.10 33.54
N LEU A 374 -6.98 -76.11 33.39
CA LEU A 374 -6.29 -76.91 32.38
C LEU A 374 -5.94 -78.27 33.02
N THR A 375 -6.55 -79.35 32.54
CA THR A 375 -6.33 -80.70 33.07
C THR A 375 -5.46 -81.51 32.11
N LEU A 376 -4.27 -81.93 32.54
CA LEU A 376 -3.41 -82.82 31.77
C LEU A 376 -4.08 -84.19 31.59
N ALA A 377 -3.85 -84.83 30.44
CA ALA A 377 -4.26 -86.20 30.22
C ALA A 377 -3.50 -87.15 31.17
N ALA A 378 -4.23 -88.05 31.83
CA ALA A 378 -3.63 -89.04 32.73
C ALA A 378 -2.66 -89.96 31.96
N THR A 379 -1.45 -90.17 32.49
CA THR A 379 -0.42 -90.97 31.82
C THR A 379 -0.55 -92.47 32.07
N GLY A 380 -1.50 -92.89 32.91
CA GLY A 380 -1.70 -94.27 33.35
C GLY A 380 -0.82 -94.71 34.53
N VAL A 381 0.23 -93.96 34.86
CA VAL A 381 1.14 -94.27 35.97
C VAL A 381 0.58 -93.73 37.29
N ALA A 382 0.65 -94.53 38.34
CA ALA A 382 0.23 -94.13 39.68
C ALA A 382 1.20 -93.09 40.29
N ALA A 383 0.69 -92.21 41.16
CA ALA A 383 1.55 -91.29 41.89
C ALA A 383 2.39 -92.05 42.93
N GLY A 384 3.72 -91.99 42.80
CA GLY A 384 4.67 -92.69 43.68
C GLY A 384 6.11 -92.48 43.26
N THR A 385 7.03 -93.05 44.05
CA THR A 385 8.48 -93.08 43.74
C THR A 385 8.80 -94.36 42.95
N TYR A 386 9.64 -94.21 41.93
CA TYR A 386 10.11 -95.29 41.07
C TYR A 386 11.63 -95.20 40.90
N ASP A 387 12.35 -96.32 40.99
CA ASP A 387 13.78 -96.41 40.63
C ASP A 387 13.99 -96.09 39.14
N GLU A 388 13.08 -96.57 38.28
CA GLU A 388 13.15 -96.41 36.82
C GLU A 388 11.80 -95.97 36.24
N VAL A 389 11.83 -95.13 35.20
CA VAL A 389 10.63 -94.67 34.47
C VAL A 389 10.81 -94.79 32.96
N THR A 390 9.75 -95.22 32.27
CA THR A 390 9.64 -95.16 30.80
C THR A 390 8.89 -93.89 30.42
N VAL A 391 9.35 -93.18 29.38
CA VAL A 391 8.67 -91.99 28.84
C VAL A 391 8.19 -92.19 27.40
N ASP A 392 7.12 -91.50 27.02
CA ASP A 392 6.71 -91.38 25.62
C ASP A 392 7.56 -90.36 24.83
N ALA A 393 7.33 -90.28 23.52
CA ALA A 393 8.02 -89.33 22.64
C ALA A 393 7.72 -87.83 22.93
N LYS A 394 6.86 -87.52 23.91
CA LYS A 394 6.62 -86.16 24.43
C LYS A 394 7.22 -85.96 25.84
N GLY A 395 7.96 -86.94 26.37
CA GLY A 395 8.59 -86.90 27.69
C GLY A 395 7.66 -87.23 28.87
N ARG A 396 6.44 -87.74 28.64
CA ARG A 396 5.52 -88.11 29.72
C ARG A 396 5.82 -89.52 30.23
N VAL A 397 5.88 -89.69 31.55
CA VAL A 397 6.10 -91.00 32.19
C VAL A 397 4.90 -91.93 31.98
N THR A 398 5.09 -93.01 31.24
CA THR A 398 4.07 -94.01 30.83
C THR A 398 4.19 -95.36 31.53
N ALA A 399 5.34 -95.66 32.14
CA ALA A 399 5.50 -96.77 33.07
C ALA A 399 6.54 -96.41 34.15
N GLY A 400 6.45 -97.04 35.32
CA GLY A 400 7.42 -96.92 36.41
C GLY A 400 7.70 -98.28 37.04
N SER A 401 8.94 -98.52 37.45
CA SER A 401 9.42 -99.77 38.05
C SER A 401 10.24 -99.49 39.32
N ASN A 402 10.27 -100.46 40.23
CA ASN A 402 11.13 -100.47 41.42
C ASN A 402 11.86 -101.81 41.47
N ILE A 403 13.16 -101.79 41.77
CA ILE A 403 14.05 -102.94 41.63
C ILE A 403 14.34 -103.58 42.99
N VAL A 404 14.25 -104.90 43.07
CA VAL A 404 14.67 -105.64 44.28
C VAL A 404 16.20 -105.61 44.36
N ARG A 405 16.74 -104.92 45.37
CA ARG A 405 18.18 -104.66 45.53
C ARG A 405 18.91 -105.72 46.37
N SER A 406 18.22 -106.40 47.28
CA SER A 406 18.81 -107.42 48.16
C SER A 406 17.76 -108.42 48.64
N TYR A 407 18.20 -109.63 48.99
CA TYR A 407 17.39 -110.73 49.50
C TYR A 407 18.16 -111.47 50.60
N THR A 408 17.52 -111.70 51.75
CA THR A 408 18.12 -112.40 52.89
C THR A 408 17.32 -113.63 53.27
N THR A 409 18.01 -114.73 53.58
CA THR A 409 17.43 -115.99 54.05
C THR A 409 18.36 -116.65 55.09
N SER A 410 18.05 -117.87 55.53
CA SER A 410 18.88 -118.61 56.49
C SER A 410 18.87 -120.11 56.20
N ILE A 411 20.03 -120.78 56.27
CA ILE A 411 20.22 -122.19 55.91
C ILE A 411 21.06 -122.95 56.96
N VAL A 412 20.89 -124.27 57.04
CA VAL A 412 21.54 -125.15 58.04
C VAL A 412 22.56 -126.14 57.43
N GLY A 413 23.00 -125.87 56.19
CA GLY A 413 23.83 -126.77 55.39
C GLY A 413 23.88 -126.32 53.93
N THR A 414 24.56 -127.07 53.07
CA THR A 414 24.59 -126.85 51.61
C THR A 414 23.17 -126.77 51.03
N ALA A 415 22.85 -125.69 50.30
CA ALA A 415 21.48 -125.41 49.86
C ALA A 415 21.37 -124.57 48.57
N SER A 416 20.23 -124.72 47.89
CA SER A 416 19.76 -123.82 46.83
C SER A 416 18.99 -122.63 47.41
N ILE A 417 19.33 -121.41 47.00
CA ILE A 417 18.63 -120.18 47.40
C ILE A 417 18.09 -119.47 46.15
N ALA A 418 16.77 -119.37 46.06
CA ALA A 418 16.11 -118.43 45.15
C ALA A 418 16.05 -117.03 45.79
N HIS A 419 16.42 -116.00 45.04
CA HIS A 419 16.62 -114.62 45.53
C HIS A 419 16.02 -113.52 44.66
N ASN A 420 15.36 -113.86 43.54
CA ASN A 420 14.57 -112.98 42.64
C ASN A 420 15.14 -111.61 42.19
N LEU A 421 16.45 -111.36 42.30
CA LEU A 421 17.10 -110.07 41.97
C LEU A 421 17.22 -109.75 40.47
N GLY A 422 16.93 -110.71 39.59
CA GLY A 422 17.01 -110.55 38.12
C GLY A 422 18.43 -110.44 37.55
N THR A 423 19.49 -110.70 38.33
CA THR A 423 20.89 -110.61 37.91
C THR A 423 21.73 -111.77 38.41
N ARG A 424 22.75 -112.14 37.65
CA ARG A 424 23.84 -113.01 38.12
C ARG A 424 24.96 -112.24 38.82
N ASN A 425 25.01 -110.92 38.69
CA ASN A 425 26.03 -110.06 39.28
C ASN A 425 25.59 -109.66 40.70
N VAL A 426 25.85 -110.57 41.65
CA VAL A 426 25.50 -110.43 43.06
C VAL A 426 26.73 -110.59 43.95
N ASP A 427 26.79 -109.83 45.03
CA ASP A 427 27.66 -110.12 46.16
C ASP A 427 26.86 -110.95 47.18
N VAL A 428 27.49 -111.99 47.74
CA VAL A 428 26.87 -112.89 48.72
C VAL A 428 27.65 -112.82 50.03
N ALA A 429 26.97 -112.44 51.10
CA ALA A 429 27.53 -112.39 52.45
C ALA A 429 26.86 -113.44 53.35
N MET A 430 27.67 -114.21 54.07
CA MET A 430 27.21 -115.30 54.93
C MET A 430 27.76 -115.13 56.34
N TYR A 431 26.90 -115.26 57.34
CA TYR A 431 27.25 -115.10 58.76
C TYR A 431 26.56 -116.16 59.62
N ASP A 432 27.28 -116.70 60.60
CA ASP A 432 26.72 -117.54 61.65
C ASP A 432 25.63 -116.76 62.43
N THR A 433 24.42 -117.31 62.57
CA THR A 433 23.30 -116.59 63.22
C THR A 433 23.45 -116.44 64.74
N VAL A 434 24.40 -117.13 65.36
CA VAL A 434 24.63 -117.15 66.82
C VAL A 434 25.92 -116.43 67.18
N THR A 435 27.00 -116.67 66.42
CA THR A 435 28.33 -116.11 66.71
C THR A 435 28.69 -114.89 65.86
N PHE A 436 27.91 -114.59 64.81
CA PHE A 436 28.11 -113.46 63.88
C PHE A 436 29.46 -113.43 63.14
N TYR A 437 30.28 -114.49 63.24
CA TYR A 437 31.45 -114.64 62.39
C TYR A 437 31.03 -114.84 60.92
N LYS A 438 31.79 -114.24 60.00
CA LYS A 438 31.62 -114.50 58.57
C LYS A 438 31.98 -115.96 58.30
N ILE A 439 31.11 -116.65 57.56
CA ILE A 439 31.37 -118.00 57.08
C ILE A 439 31.78 -117.89 55.60
N GLU A 440 32.85 -118.59 55.22
CA GLU A 440 33.21 -118.75 53.81
C GLU A 440 32.57 -120.04 53.28
N GLY A 441 31.98 -119.96 52.08
CA GLY A 441 31.35 -121.08 51.39
C GLY A 441 31.50 -120.92 49.88
N ARG A 442 31.48 -122.04 49.14
CA ARG A 442 31.63 -122.04 47.69
C ARG A 442 30.28 -121.68 47.07
N VAL A 443 30.15 -120.43 46.61
CA VAL A 443 28.96 -119.92 45.92
C VAL A 443 29.02 -120.27 44.44
N LYS A 444 27.94 -120.84 43.93
CA LYS A 444 27.70 -121.06 42.50
C LYS A 444 26.51 -120.22 42.05
N LEU A 445 26.77 -119.31 41.12
CA LEU A 445 25.75 -118.52 40.44
C LEU A 445 25.05 -119.41 39.41
N THR A 446 23.80 -119.80 39.65
CA THR A 446 23.10 -120.83 38.85
C THR A 446 22.15 -120.20 37.82
N ASP A 447 21.38 -119.20 38.20
CA ASP A 447 20.60 -118.36 37.27
C ASP A 447 20.42 -116.93 37.85
N PRO A 448 19.84 -115.95 37.12
CA PRO A 448 19.70 -114.57 37.61
C PRO A 448 18.82 -114.39 38.86
N ASN A 449 18.14 -115.45 39.29
CA ASN A 449 17.29 -115.47 40.48
C ASN A 449 17.71 -116.58 41.46
N LYS A 450 18.83 -117.28 41.25
CA LYS A 450 19.25 -118.43 42.06
C LYS A 450 20.76 -118.55 42.24
N ILE A 451 21.17 -118.72 43.49
CA ILE A 451 22.50 -119.23 43.86
C ILE A 451 22.40 -120.62 44.48
N ASP A 452 23.45 -121.41 44.35
CA ASP A 452 23.69 -122.62 45.12
C ASP A 452 24.91 -122.39 46.03
N VAL A 453 24.80 -122.79 47.29
CA VAL A 453 25.83 -122.56 48.33
C VAL A 453 26.29 -123.89 48.88
N GLU A 454 27.59 -124.17 48.76
CA GLU A 454 28.24 -125.39 49.25
C GLU A 454 29.23 -125.09 50.39
N PHE A 455 29.21 -125.90 51.44
CA PHE A 455 30.19 -125.87 52.53
C PHE A 455 31.00 -127.17 52.56
N ASP A 456 32.29 -127.07 52.90
CA ASP A 456 33.23 -128.21 52.88
C ASP A 456 33.20 -129.04 54.19
N SER A 457 32.36 -128.64 55.16
CA SER A 457 32.13 -129.37 56.42
C SER A 457 30.72 -129.10 56.96
N ALA A 458 30.29 -129.89 57.96
CA ALA A 458 29.00 -129.69 58.63
C ALA A 458 29.04 -128.42 59.49
N LEU A 459 28.01 -127.58 59.35
CA LEU A 459 27.89 -126.30 60.05
C LEU A 459 27.37 -126.49 61.48
N PRO A 460 27.91 -125.79 62.49
CA PRO A 460 27.47 -125.92 63.89
C PRO A 460 26.17 -125.17 64.19
N ASN A 461 25.89 -124.10 63.43
CA ASN A 461 24.74 -123.21 63.60
C ASN A 461 24.07 -122.95 62.24
N THR A 462 22.89 -122.34 62.28
CA THR A 462 22.26 -121.74 61.09
C THR A 462 23.11 -120.59 60.55
N VAL A 463 23.09 -120.38 59.23
CA VAL A 463 23.83 -119.34 58.53
C VAL A 463 22.85 -118.38 57.89
N SER A 464 22.91 -117.10 58.26
CA SER A 464 22.22 -116.02 57.56
C SER A 464 22.96 -115.74 56.26
N ILE A 465 22.22 -115.70 55.15
CA ILE A 465 22.78 -115.41 53.82
C ILE A 465 22.01 -114.25 53.20
N THR A 466 22.75 -113.17 52.92
CA THR A 466 22.27 -112.02 52.18
C THR A 466 22.90 -112.02 50.79
N VAL A 467 22.05 -111.98 49.77
CA VAL A 467 22.40 -111.83 48.36
C VAL A 467 22.04 -110.40 47.96
N THR A 468 23.01 -109.62 47.49
CA THR A 468 22.81 -108.21 47.13
C THR A 468 23.20 -107.98 45.68
N ARG A 469 22.35 -107.29 44.93
CA ARG A 469 22.56 -106.93 43.53
C ARG A 469 23.65 -105.86 43.42
N LYS A 470 24.60 -106.05 42.49
CA LYS A 470 25.82 -105.23 42.36
C LYS A 470 25.82 -104.31 41.12
N ASP A 471 24.82 -104.42 40.25
CA ASP A 471 24.62 -103.62 39.03
C ASP A 471 23.56 -102.50 39.18
N ILE A 472 23.43 -101.91 40.38
CA ILE A 472 22.60 -100.74 40.71
C ILE A 472 23.31 -99.88 41.77
#